data_AF-A0A1B0B8X7-F1
#
_entry.id   AF-A0A1B0B8X7-F1
#
_cell.length_a   1.000
_cell.length_b   1.000
_cell.length_c   1.000
_cell.angle_alpha   90.00
_cell.angle_beta   90.00
_cell.angle_gamma   90.00
#
_symmetry.space_group_name_H-M   'P 1'
#
loop_
_entity.id
_entity.type
_entity.pdbx_description
1 polymer ?
#
loop_
_entity_poly.entity_id
_entity_poly.type
_entity_poly.pdbx_seq_one_letter_code
_entity_poly.pdbx_strand_id
1 'polypeptide(L)'
;MSTKALRDLFIIKNFCHEIIGNYNREYQTLLTVKEFFIEPVTEVVGFLCDYHSLTLQCFEEMKSEKTRSVKFFIKSLPAVDEKDERIKIFEKEKELYRCLLPYLLKYSEEIWLPRLYLCDDQLLILEDLRELDLADCRDHLNLGDMEMFNIIKTIMHSSSIVYESCNGICIGDAFRDCLQEITLSSSVPWLNTGLKALVEVAKIHPKYKTVKGQAFIANELLSHLYMICSMADTSLKYRNVLCHRDLWGGNIFLNHQNPHHAAVFVDFQTCRYSPPAIDIIFIIFMNLSREQRILSEYVYLRYYYRQLLKNFEYCENKTFLTISEQELHESYKEFQLLGLVYRFLALSILNVPRAIVNDHYKNVERSEQLMEYMQRNKEFRSLIFESVADIIDWIIERIEKFKEFTLEPVTITENLWGSLQCNSSHYYYLIFECVLDEKEYTQKVSDENSEQETAEIIKITFFVKQEVTCERDDEKYSVFKKESNLYCSLLPFMLEFCEYTF
;
A
#
# COMPACT_ATOMS: atom_id res chain seq x y z
N MET A 1 -7.06 27.35 -2.16
CA MET A 1 -7.89 28.56 -2.15
C MET A 1 -7.21 29.70 -1.39
N SER A 2 -7.35 30.97 -1.81
CA SER A 2 -6.82 32.10 -1.03
C SER A 2 -7.62 32.28 0.27
N THR A 3 -6.98 32.77 1.33
CA THR A 3 -7.65 33.01 2.63
C THR A 3 -8.85 33.95 2.49
N LYS A 4 -8.79 34.93 1.58
CA LYS A 4 -9.92 35.83 1.29
C LYS A 4 -11.09 35.06 0.67
N ALA A 5 -10.85 34.29 -0.39
CA ALA A 5 -11.91 33.51 -1.05
C ALA A 5 -12.54 32.50 -0.08
N LEU A 6 -11.73 31.90 0.80
CA LEU A 6 -12.21 30.99 1.83
C LEU A 6 -13.10 31.71 2.86
N ARG A 7 -12.73 32.91 3.32
CA ARG A 7 -13.59 33.73 4.20
C ARG A 7 -14.91 34.10 3.54
N ASP A 8 -14.89 34.51 2.27
CA ASP A 8 -16.09 34.85 1.51
C ASP A 8 -17.02 33.63 1.40
N LEU A 9 -16.47 32.44 1.12
CA LEU A 9 -17.21 31.18 1.07
C LEU A 9 -17.88 30.85 2.42
N PHE A 10 -17.17 31.01 3.53
CA PHE A 10 -17.70 30.80 4.88
C PHE A 10 -18.90 31.69 5.21
N ILE A 11 -18.85 32.96 4.76
CA ILE A 11 -19.95 33.91 4.95
C ILE A 11 -21.14 33.52 4.07
N ILE A 12 -20.91 33.26 2.78
CA ILE A 12 -21.97 32.95 1.81
C ILE A 12 -22.73 31.67 2.21
N LYS A 13 -22.00 30.61 2.62
CA LYS A 13 -22.59 29.32 2.97
C LYS A 13 -22.93 29.18 4.47
N ASN A 14 -22.66 30.20 5.29
CA ASN A 14 -22.89 30.19 6.74
C ASN A 14 -22.27 29.00 7.48
N PHE A 15 -21.05 28.60 7.09
CA PHE A 15 -20.41 27.38 7.60
C PHE A 15 -20.14 27.40 9.10
N CYS A 16 -19.85 28.57 9.70
CA CYS A 16 -19.58 28.66 11.13
C CYS A 16 -20.75 28.13 11.99
N HIS A 17 -21.98 28.39 11.57
CA HIS A 17 -23.17 27.94 12.27
C HIS A 17 -23.34 26.41 12.22
N GLU A 18 -23.05 25.80 11.07
CA GLU A 18 -23.10 24.35 10.93
C GLU A 18 -22.00 23.66 11.74
N ILE A 19 -20.76 24.16 11.62
CA ILE A 19 -19.59 23.64 12.35
C ILE A 19 -19.83 23.69 13.86
N ILE A 20 -20.26 24.84 14.41
CA ILE A 20 -20.51 24.94 15.85
C ILE A 20 -21.71 24.08 16.29
N GLY A 21 -22.71 23.91 15.43
CA GLY A 21 -23.84 23.02 15.69
C GLY A 21 -23.40 21.56 15.81
N ASN A 22 -22.50 21.11 14.93
CA ASN A 22 -21.89 19.79 15.01
C ASN A 22 -21.02 19.64 16.27
N TYR A 23 -20.21 20.64 16.60
CA TYR A 23 -19.41 20.67 17.83
C TYR A 23 -20.28 20.58 19.09
N ASN A 24 -21.33 21.38 19.17
CA ASN A 24 -22.25 21.41 20.31
C ASN A 24 -22.94 20.07 20.53
N ARG A 25 -23.35 19.38 19.44
CA ARG A 25 -23.94 18.04 19.53
C ARG A 25 -22.95 17.03 20.11
N GLU A 26 -21.71 17.07 19.65
CA GLU A 26 -20.68 16.13 20.08
C GLU A 26 -20.31 16.32 21.56
N TYR A 27 -19.97 17.54 21.96
CA TYR A 27 -19.48 17.82 23.31
C TYR A 27 -20.59 18.20 24.29
N GLN A 28 -21.85 18.10 23.88
CA GLN A 28 -23.03 18.49 24.67
C GLN A 28 -22.90 19.92 25.23
N THR A 29 -22.41 20.84 24.40
CA THR A 29 -22.24 22.27 24.76
C THR A 29 -23.32 23.14 24.14
N LEU A 30 -23.43 24.38 24.62
CA LEU A 30 -24.31 25.41 24.04
C LEU A 30 -23.48 26.66 23.72
N LEU A 31 -22.75 26.59 22.61
CA LEU A 31 -21.90 27.66 22.11
C LEU A 31 -22.53 28.35 20.91
N THR A 32 -22.51 29.68 20.92
CA THR A 32 -22.99 30.52 19.81
C THR A 32 -21.84 31.32 19.24
N VAL A 33 -21.62 31.25 17.93
CA VAL A 33 -20.49 31.91 17.25
C VAL A 33 -20.66 33.42 17.31
N LYS A 34 -19.61 34.12 17.76
CA LYS A 34 -19.49 35.58 17.72
C LYS A 34 -18.70 36.03 16.50
N GLU A 35 -17.50 35.48 16.36
CA GLU A 35 -16.51 35.86 15.33
C GLU A 35 -15.71 34.63 14.89
N PHE A 36 -15.15 34.67 13.69
CA PHE A 36 -14.27 33.61 13.19
C PHE A 36 -13.02 34.18 12.52
N PHE A 37 -11.94 33.42 12.62
CA PHE A 37 -10.64 33.75 12.04
C PHE A 37 -10.15 32.56 11.22
N ILE A 38 -9.66 32.83 10.01
CA ILE A 38 -9.04 31.84 9.14
C ILE A 38 -7.63 32.29 8.84
N GLU A 39 -6.67 31.39 9.07
CA GLU A 39 -5.24 31.63 8.92
C GLU A 39 -4.58 30.44 8.19
N PRO A 40 -3.64 30.67 7.26
CA PRO A 40 -2.94 29.58 6.59
C PRO A 40 -2.07 28.79 7.58
N VAL A 41 -1.98 27.47 7.40
CA VAL A 41 -1.06 26.63 8.16
C VAL A 41 0.23 26.46 7.39
N THR A 42 1.31 27.09 7.85
CA THR A 42 2.62 27.06 7.17
C THR A 42 3.45 25.82 7.51
N GLU A 43 3.12 25.13 8.60
CA GLU A 43 3.88 24.01 9.14
C GLU A 43 3.54 22.67 8.46
N VAL A 44 2.45 22.58 7.68
CA VAL A 44 2.00 21.32 7.05
C VAL A 44 2.81 21.01 5.78
N VAL A 45 3.18 19.73 5.61
CA VAL A 45 3.78 19.17 4.38
C VAL A 45 2.68 18.44 3.62
N GLY A 46 2.02 19.12 2.69
CA GLY A 46 1.08 18.51 1.77
C GLY A 46 1.19 19.11 0.39
N PHE A 47 1.03 18.28 -0.65
CA PHE A 47 1.30 18.64 -2.05
C PHE A 47 0.03 18.77 -2.91
N LEU A 48 -1.12 18.36 -2.38
CA LEU A 48 -2.35 18.17 -3.14
C LEU A 48 -3.50 19.08 -2.66
N CYS A 49 -3.43 19.59 -1.43
CA CYS A 49 -4.45 20.45 -0.82
C CYS A 49 -3.84 21.73 -0.23
N ASP A 50 -4.69 22.73 -0.01
CA ASP A 50 -4.37 23.93 0.78
C ASP A 50 -4.92 23.79 2.21
N TYR A 51 -4.13 24.21 3.20
CA TYR A 51 -4.42 23.99 4.62
C TYR A 51 -4.55 25.29 5.39
N HIS A 52 -5.60 25.41 6.20
CA HIS A 52 -5.86 26.56 7.06
C HIS A 52 -6.33 26.13 8.45
N SER A 53 -6.16 26.98 9.46
CA SER A 53 -6.80 26.84 10.76
C SER A 53 -8.01 27.77 10.81
N LEU A 54 -9.12 27.25 11.34
CA LEU A 54 -10.31 28.01 11.68
C LEU A 54 -10.35 28.17 13.20
N THR A 55 -10.43 29.41 13.67
CA THR A 55 -10.72 29.71 15.07
C THR A 55 -12.10 30.35 15.19
N LEU A 56 -13.00 29.72 15.94
CA LEU A 56 -14.31 30.27 16.29
C LEU A 56 -14.27 30.85 17.71
N GLN A 57 -14.54 32.15 17.84
CA GLN A 57 -14.83 32.75 19.13
C GLN A 57 -16.32 32.64 19.40
N CYS A 58 -16.68 31.96 20.48
CA CYS A 58 -18.07 31.63 20.82
C CYS A 58 -18.44 32.14 22.21
N PHE A 59 -19.71 32.48 22.41
CA PHE A 59 -20.29 32.71 23.74
C PHE A 59 -20.79 31.39 24.34
N GLU A 60 -20.54 31.20 25.63
CA GLU A 60 -21.11 30.09 26.41
C GLU A 60 -22.37 30.60 27.14
N GLU A 61 -23.55 30.27 26.62
CA GLU A 61 -24.83 30.81 27.13
C GLU A 61 -25.09 30.46 28.61
N MET A 62 -24.51 29.36 29.08
CA MET A 62 -24.69 28.84 30.45
C MET A 62 -23.73 29.44 31.49
N LYS A 63 -22.74 30.24 31.09
CA LYS A 63 -21.75 30.87 31.98
C LYS A 63 -21.47 32.31 31.56
N SER A 64 -22.35 33.22 31.98
CA SER A 64 -22.19 34.69 32.01
C SER A 64 -20.96 35.23 31.24
N GLU A 65 -21.18 35.64 29.99
CA GLU A 65 -20.25 36.39 29.12
C GLU A 65 -18.84 35.81 28.90
N LYS A 66 -18.57 34.55 29.26
CA LYS A 66 -17.27 33.96 28.98
C LYS A 66 -17.17 33.57 27.50
N THR A 67 -16.27 34.22 26.77
CA THR A 67 -15.92 33.83 25.41
C THR A 67 -15.00 32.61 25.45
N ARG A 68 -15.35 31.57 24.69
CA ARG A 68 -14.53 30.38 24.46
C ARG A 68 -14.01 30.39 23.03
N SER A 69 -12.74 30.03 22.86
CA SER A 69 -12.16 29.78 21.55
C SER A 69 -12.21 28.28 21.25
N VAL A 70 -12.60 27.92 20.02
CA VAL A 70 -12.58 26.55 19.53
C VAL A 70 -11.89 26.55 18.17
N LYS A 71 -10.95 25.63 17.94
CA LYS A 71 -10.20 25.56 16.69
C LYS A 71 -10.50 24.30 15.88
N PHE A 72 -10.39 24.44 14.57
CA PHE A 72 -10.59 23.37 13.60
C PHE A 72 -9.54 23.46 12.50
N PHE A 73 -9.30 22.33 11.83
CA PHE A 73 -8.42 22.23 10.69
C PHE A 73 -9.23 22.26 9.38
N ILE A 74 -8.82 23.09 8.43
CA ILE A 74 -9.43 23.18 7.09
C ILE A 74 -8.48 22.53 6.08
N LYS A 75 -8.96 21.49 5.40
CA LYS A 75 -8.36 20.96 4.17
C LYS A 75 -9.22 21.44 3.00
N SER A 76 -8.63 22.18 2.07
CA SER A 76 -9.35 22.78 0.94
C SER A 76 -8.73 22.40 -0.39
N LEU A 77 -9.57 22.23 -1.41
CA LEU A 77 -9.12 22.03 -2.77
C LEU A 77 -8.39 23.31 -3.27
N PRO A 78 -7.18 23.18 -3.84
CA PRO A 78 -6.48 24.31 -4.43
C PRO A 78 -7.25 24.86 -5.64
N ALA A 79 -6.94 26.10 -6.02
CA ALA A 79 -7.50 26.66 -7.26
C ALA A 79 -6.83 25.98 -8.45
N VAL A 80 -7.55 25.06 -9.10
CA VAL A 80 -7.06 24.22 -10.19
C VAL A 80 -8.06 24.17 -11.33
N ASP A 81 -7.60 23.76 -12.52
CA ASP A 81 -8.46 23.56 -13.67
C ASP A 81 -9.44 22.39 -13.43
N GLU A 82 -10.62 22.42 -14.06
CA GLU A 82 -11.69 21.42 -13.87
C GLU A 82 -11.29 19.98 -14.20
N LYS A 83 -10.19 19.78 -14.92
CA LYS A 83 -9.68 18.46 -15.32
C LYS A 83 -8.50 17.98 -14.47
N ASP A 84 -8.09 18.78 -13.48
CA ASP A 84 -6.96 18.45 -12.62
C ASP A 84 -7.27 17.21 -11.75
N GLU A 85 -6.33 16.29 -11.68
CA GLU A 85 -6.49 15.03 -10.93
C GLU A 85 -6.72 15.26 -9.43
N ARG A 86 -6.22 16.39 -8.89
CA ARG A 86 -6.44 16.77 -7.49
C ARG A 86 -7.91 16.84 -7.12
N ILE A 87 -8.79 17.18 -8.06
CA ILE A 87 -10.24 17.19 -7.84
C ILE A 87 -10.72 15.77 -7.50
N LYS A 88 -10.35 14.77 -8.31
CA LYS A 88 -10.75 13.38 -8.08
C LYS A 88 -10.17 12.81 -6.79
N ILE A 89 -8.92 13.15 -6.49
CA ILE A 89 -8.23 12.71 -5.27
C ILE A 89 -8.93 13.29 -4.03
N PHE A 90 -9.27 14.58 -4.06
CA PHE A 90 -10.00 15.24 -2.99
C PHE A 90 -11.42 14.68 -2.82
N GLU A 91 -12.15 14.47 -3.93
CA GLU A 91 -13.49 13.85 -3.91
C GLU A 91 -13.47 12.45 -3.31
N LYS A 92 -12.45 11.66 -3.62
CA LYS A 92 -12.25 10.33 -3.03
C LYS A 92 -12.11 10.40 -1.52
N GLU A 93 -11.20 11.22 -0.99
CA GLU A 93 -11.02 11.36 0.46
C GLU A 93 -12.29 11.88 1.14
N LYS A 94 -12.93 12.87 0.53
CA LYS A 94 -14.20 13.45 0.98
C LYS A 94 -15.27 12.37 1.15
N GLU A 95 -15.43 11.52 0.14
CA GLU A 95 -16.44 10.45 0.15
C GLU A 95 -16.13 9.39 1.21
N LEU A 96 -14.85 9.05 1.44
CA LEU A 96 -14.45 8.14 2.51
C LEU A 96 -14.83 8.70 3.89
N TYR A 97 -14.55 9.97 4.15
CA TYR A 97 -14.93 10.64 5.40
C TYR A 97 -16.45 10.69 5.60
N ARG A 98 -17.24 10.80 4.55
CA ARG A 98 -18.71 10.84 4.64
C ARG A 98 -19.33 9.46 4.84
N CYS A 99 -18.85 8.47 4.10
CA CYS A 99 -19.63 7.27 3.83
C CYS A 99 -19.01 5.97 4.37
N LEU A 100 -17.72 5.95 4.71
CA LEU A 100 -17.05 4.71 5.16
C LEU A 100 -16.33 4.87 6.51
N LEU A 101 -15.39 5.80 6.63
CA LEU A 101 -14.48 5.88 7.78
C LEU A 101 -15.21 6.02 9.13
N PRO A 102 -16.24 6.87 9.30
CA PRO A 102 -16.98 6.96 10.56
C PRO A 102 -17.76 5.70 10.91
N TYR A 103 -18.13 4.89 9.92
CA TYR A 103 -18.81 3.61 10.17
C TYR A 103 -17.84 2.51 10.58
N LEU A 104 -16.63 2.50 10.03
CA LEU A 104 -15.57 1.62 10.48
C LEU A 104 -15.16 1.95 11.91
N LEU A 105 -15.06 3.23 12.26
CA LEU A 105 -14.69 3.68 13.60
C LEU A 105 -15.61 3.11 14.71
N LYS A 106 -16.88 2.78 14.40
CA LYS A 106 -17.82 2.14 15.35
C LYS A 106 -17.40 0.73 15.79
N TYR A 107 -16.51 0.09 15.03
CA TYR A 107 -15.96 -1.25 15.29
C TYR A 107 -14.49 -1.17 15.73
N SER A 108 -14.11 -0.08 16.38
CA SER A 108 -12.77 0.16 16.89
C SER A 108 -12.84 0.58 18.34
N GLU A 109 -11.99 0.00 19.18
CA GLU A 109 -11.77 0.48 20.56
C GLU A 109 -11.06 1.84 20.55
N GLU A 110 -10.11 2.00 19.61
CA GLU A 110 -9.26 3.18 19.48
C GLU A 110 -9.85 4.21 18.52
N ILE A 111 -9.66 5.50 18.83
CA ILE A 111 -10.05 6.60 17.94
C ILE A 111 -8.88 6.94 17.02
N TRP A 112 -8.90 6.40 15.81
CA TRP A 112 -7.83 6.53 14.82
C TRP A 112 -8.09 7.57 13.72
N LEU A 113 -9.24 8.23 13.77
CA LEU A 113 -9.74 9.14 12.73
C LEU A 113 -10.05 10.52 13.33
N PRO A 114 -9.55 11.64 12.74
CA PRO A 114 -9.98 12.97 13.12
C PRO A 114 -11.46 13.15 12.87
N ARG A 115 -12.14 13.83 13.80
CA ARG A 115 -13.56 14.10 13.63
C ARG A 115 -13.82 15.03 12.45
N LEU A 116 -14.84 14.69 11.65
CA LEU A 116 -15.38 15.56 10.60
C LEU A 116 -16.47 16.46 11.17
N TYR A 117 -16.30 17.78 11.05
CA TYR A 117 -17.29 18.78 11.46
C TYR A 117 -18.07 19.39 10.31
N LEU A 118 -17.54 19.35 9.10
CA LEU A 118 -18.23 19.83 7.89
C LEU A 118 -17.57 19.22 6.67
N CYS A 119 -18.39 18.87 5.67
CA CYS A 119 -17.94 18.40 4.38
C CYS A 119 -18.70 19.13 3.28
N ASP A 120 -17.95 19.88 2.46
CA ASP A 120 -18.43 20.65 1.31
C ASP A 120 -17.68 20.24 0.04
N ASP A 121 -18.19 20.67 -1.13
CA ASP A 121 -17.57 20.41 -2.42
C ASP A 121 -16.10 20.86 -2.50
N GLN A 122 -15.72 21.92 -1.81
CA GLN A 122 -14.37 22.49 -1.89
C GLN A 122 -13.53 22.33 -0.61
N LEU A 123 -14.10 21.79 0.48
CA LEU A 123 -13.40 21.70 1.75
C LEU A 123 -13.91 20.61 2.71
N LEU A 124 -12.99 20.19 3.58
CA LEU A 124 -13.23 19.37 4.75
C LEU A 124 -12.83 20.18 5.99
N ILE A 125 -13.71 20.22 6.99
CA ILE A 125 -13.42 20.79 8.31
C ILE A 125 -13.25 19.64 9.27
N LEU A 126 -12.03 19.45 9.75
CA LEU A 126 -11.61 18.36 10.61
C LEU A 126 -11.26 18.89 12.00
N GLU A 127 -11.23 17.97 12.96
CA GLU A 127 -10.61 18.20 14.27
C GLU A 127 -9.16 18.65 14.11
N ASP A 128 -8.81 19.69 14.87
CA ASP A 128 -7.43 20.17 14.91
C ASP A 128 -6.65 19.34 15.94
N LEU A 129 -5.94 18.31 15.47
CA LEU A 129 -5.23 17.36 16.34
C LEU A 129 -4.20 18.03 17.27
N ARG A 130 -3.70 19.21 16.90
CA ARG A 130 -2.78 20.01 17.74
C ARG A 130 -3.44 20.47 19.05
N GLU A 131 -4.75 20.60 19.09
CA GLU A 131 -5.51 20.92 20.30
C GLU A 131 -5.70 19.70 21.23
N LEU A 132 -5.26 18.51 20.80
CA LEU A 132 -5.29 17.25 21.56
C LEU A 132 -3.90 16.79 22.01
N ASP A 133 -2.91 17.69 22.00
CA ASP A 133 -1.49 17.39 22.28
C ASP A 133 -0.93 16.27 21.37
N LEU A 134 -1.51 16.13 20.17
CA LEU A 134 -1.03 15.22 19.14
C LEU A 134 -0.12 15.98 18.17
N ALA A 135 1.03 15.39 17.86
CA ALA A 135 1.96 15.90 16.87
C ALA A 135 2.24 14.81 15.81
N ASP A 136 2.47 15.24 14.58
CA ASP A 136 2.89 14.33 13.54
C ASP A 136 4.36 13.94 13.67
N CYS A 137 4.73 12.81 13.07
CA CYS A 137 6.05 12.22 13.23
C CYS A 137 7.02 12.52 12.07
N ARG A 138 6.77 13.54 11.23
CA ARG A 138 7.57 13.76 9.99
C ARG A 138 9.05 14.05 10.23
N ASP A 139 9.38 14.69 11.34
CA ASP A 139 10.77 15.06 11.68
C ASP A 139 11.53 13.91 12.35
N HIS A 140 10.83 12.81 12.64
CA HIS A 140 11.37 11.61 13.28
C HIS A 140 11.58 10.54 12.21
N LEU A 141 12.59 10.71 11.35
CA LEU A 141 13.12 9.55 10.62
C LEU A 141 13.59 8.53 11.66
N ASN A 142 13.13 7.29 11.54
CA ASN A 142 13.45 6.17 12.43
C ASN A 142 12.66 6.22 13.75
N LEU A 143 11.35 5.94 13.66
CA LEU A 143 10.51 5.81 14.84
C LEU A 143 11.04 4.70 15.78
N GLY A 144 10.88 4.92 17.07
CA GLY A 144 11.20 3.94 18.10
C GLY A 144 10.13 2.87 18.22
N ASP A 145 10.47 1.77 18.91
CA ASP A 145 9.56 0.62 19.09
C ASP A 145 8.20 1.00 19.68
N MET A 146 8.18 1.91 20.67
CA MET A 146 6.95 2.36 21.31
C MET A 146 6.00 3.05 20.32
N GLU A 147 6.54 3.90 19.44
CA GLU A 147 5.77 4.60 18.41
C GLU A 147 5.26 3.61 17.37
N MET A 148 6.12 2.70 16.91
CA MET A 148 5.75 1.64 15.96
C MET A 148 4.65 0.72 16.50
N PHE A 149 4.75 0.27 17.75
CA PHE A 149 3.69 -0.52 18.38
C PHE A 149 2.39 0.27 18.53
N ASN A 150 2.47 1.56 18.86
CA ASN A 150 1.29 2.43 18.97
C ASN A 150 0.62 2.67 17.60
N ILE A 151 1.39 2.75 16.52
CA ILE A 151 0.85 2.84 15.16
C ILE A 151 0.15 1.53 14.80
N ILE A 152 0.85 0.40 14.94
CA ILE A 152 0.37 -0.92 14.51
C ILE A 152 -0.88 -1.34 15.28
N LYS A 153 -0.98 -1.05 16.58
CA LYS A 153 -2.17 -1.40 17.37
C LYS A 153 -3.43 -0.66 16.90
N THR A 154 -3.25 0.50 16.26
CA THR A 154 -4.32 1.45 15.98
C THR A 154 -4.90 1.31 14.56
N ILE A 155 -4.28 0.51 13.70
CA ILE A 155 -4.72 0.38 12.29
C ILE A 155 -6.11 -0.26 12.16
N MET A 156 -6.90 0.22 11.21
CA MET A 156 -8.34 -0.03 11.14
C MET A 156 -8.77 -1.35 10.44
N HIS A 157 -7.84 -2.27 10.20
CA HIS A 157 -8.10 -3.47 9.41
C HIS A 157 -9.18 -4.39 10.01
N SER A 158 -9.19 -4.57 11.34
CA SER A 158 -10.23 -5.34 12.02
C SER A 158 -11.61 -4.73 11.80
N SER A 159 -11.72 -3.40 11.91
CA SER A 159 -12.97 -2.67 11.70
C SER A 159 -13.52 -2.87 10.29
N SER A 160 -12.66 -2.91 9.27
CA SER A 160 -13.04 -3.24 7.89
C SER A 160 -13.68 -4.63 7.80
N ILE A 161 -13.08 -5.66 8.39
CA ILE A 161 -13.58 -7.04 8.35
C ILE A 161 -14.90 -7.17 9.10
N VAL A 162 -14.99 -6.55 10.28
CA VAL A 162 -16.19 -6.60 11.11
C VAL A 162 -17.34 -5.85 10.46
N TYR A 163 -17.08 -4.70 9.83
CA TYR A 163 -18.08 -3.93 9.09
C TYR A 163 -18.69 -4.74 7.95
N GLU A 164 -17.87 -5.40 7.12
CA GLU A 164 -18.34 -6.28 6.04
C GLU A 164 -19.22 -7.40 6.59
N SER A 165 -18.75 -8.09 7.63
CA SER A 165 -19.48 -9.20 8.27
C SER A 165 -20.82 -8.75 8.86
N CYS A 166 -20.85 -7.61 9.55
CA CYS A 166 -22.08 -7.12 10.20
C CYS A 166 -23.12 -6.57 9.22
N ASN A 167 -22.68 -6.04 8.08
CA ASN A 167 -23.57 -5.42 7.10
C ASN A 167 -23.85 -6.33 5.88
N GLY A 168 -23.16 -7.46 5.74
CA GLY A 168 -23.33 -8.37 4.61
C GLY A 168 -22.89 -7.75 3.28
N ILE A 169 -21.86 -6.90 3.29
CA ILE A 169 -21.34 -6.22 2.11
C ILE A 169 -19.85 -6.51 1.90
N CYS A 170 -19.40 -6.36 0.66
CA CYS A 170 -17.99 -6.27 0.31
C CYS A 170 -17.64 -4.78 0.14
N ILE A 171 -16.69 -4.25 0.92
CA ILE A 171 -16.26 -2.84 0.81
C ILE A 171 -15.71 -2.57 -0.59
N GLY A 172 -14.92 -3.50 -1.14
CA GLY A 172 -14.34 -3.37 -2.48
C GLY A 172 -15.39 -3.22 -3.59
N ASP A 173 -16.56 -3.84 -3.43
CA ASP A 173 -17.67 -3.71 -4.39
C ASP A 173 -18.55 -2.49 -4.09
N ALA A 174 -18.92 -2.29 -2.84
CA ALA A 174 -19.82 -1.20 -2.43
C ALA A 174 -19.19 0.19 -2.61
N PHE A 175 -17.87 0.30 -2.49
CA PHE A 175 -17.11 1.55 -2.60
C PHE A 175 -16.12 1.54 -3.76
N ARG A 176 -16.36 0.71 -4.79
CA ARG A 176 -15.46 0.51 -5.94
C ARG A 176 -15.01 1.81 -6.60
N ASP A 177 -15.94 2.74 -6.83
CA ASP A 177 -15.66 4.01 -7.50
C ASP A 177 -14.83 4.96 -6.63
N CYS A 178 -14.94 4.82 -5.30
CA CYS A 178 -14.19 5.59 -4.33
C CYS A 178 -12.80 4.99 -4.06
N LEU A 179 -12.62 3.68 -4.18
CA LEU A 179 -11.37 2.98 -3.84
C LEU A 179 -10.48 2.69 -5.06
N GLN A 180 -10.51 3.54 -6.08
CA GLN A 180 -9.65 3.41 -7.26
C GLN A 180 -8.18 3.73 -6.97
N GLU A 181 -7.25 3.10 -7.69
CA GLU A 181 -5.83 3.45 -7.65
C GLU A 181 -5.58 4.80 -8.33
N ILE A 182 -4.79 5.66 -7.67
CA ILE A 182 -4.50 7.03 -8.11
C ILE A 182 -3.00 7.35 -8.19
N THR A 183 -2.14 6.55 -7.56
CA THR A 183 -0.69 6.77 -7.50
C THR A 183 0.10 5.70 -8.25
N LEU A 184 -0.32 4.43 -8.21
CA LEU A 184 0.46 3.28 -8.69
C LEU A 184 -0.09 2.63 -9.96
N SER A 185 -0.26 3.43 -11.01
CA SER A 185 -0.62 2.95 -12.35
C SER A 185 0.39 3.44 -13.39
N SER A 186 0.63 2.65 -14.43
CA SER A 186 1.47 3.04 -15.57
C SER A 186 0.96 4.26 -16.33
N SER A 187 -0.31 4.63 -16.15
CA SER A 187 -0.87 5.88 -16.70
C SER A 187 -0.54 7.11 -15.85
N VAL A 188 -0.09 6.94 -14.60
CA VAL A 188 0.11 8.03 -13.64
C VAL A 188 1.51 8.64 -13.86
N PRO A 189 1.63 9.93 -14.23
CA PRO A 189 2.92 10.56 -14.53
C PRO A 189 3.87 10.57 -13.33
N TRP A 190 3.32 10.74 -12.13
CA TRP A 190 4.04 10.69 -10.86
C TRP A 190 4.87 9.41 -10.68
N LEU A 191 4.28 8.24 -11.00
CA LEU A 191 4.98 6.97 -10.94
C LEU A 191 6.07 6.91 -12.01
N ASN A 192 5.70 7.18 -13.27
CA ASN A 192 6.59 7.03 -14.42
C ASN A 192 7.86 7.87 -14.30
N THR A 193 7.73 9.14 -13.90
CA THR A 193 8.91 10.02 -13.75
C THR A 193 9.76 9.61 -12.53
N GLY A 194 9.14 9.09 -11.48
CA GLY A 194 9.85 8.52 -10.33
C GLY A 194 10.64 7.26 -10.65
N LEU A 195 10.05 6.31 -11.39
CA LEU A 195 10.75 5.09 -11.82
C LEU A 195 11.89 5.40 -12.80
N LYS A 196 11.71 6.38 -13.70
CA LYS A 196 12.79 6.87 -14.57
C LYS A 196 13.96 7.43 -13.74
N ALA A 197 13.67 8.28 -12.76
CA ALA A 197 14.69 8.81 -11.87
C ALA A 197 15.42 7.70 -11.10
N LEU A 198 14.71 6.67 -10.64
CA LEU A 198 15.31 5.48 -10.02
C LEU A 198 16.32 4.80 -10.95
N VAL A 199 15.94 4.56 -12.21
CA VAL A 199 16.81 3.94 -13.22
C VAL A 199 18.04 4.81 -13.50
N GLU A 200 17.90 6.13 -13.61
CA GLU A 200 19.04 7.04 -13.80
C GLU A 200 20.01 7.03 -12.61
N VAL A 201 19.47 6.99 -11.38
CA VAL A 201 20.28 6.83 -10.17
C VAL A 201 21.01 5.48 -10.18
N ALA A 202 20.33 4.40 -10.56
CA ALA A 202 20.92 3.06 -10.64
C ALA A 202 22.11 3.00 -11.60
N LYS A 203 22.04 3.67 -12.76
CA LYS A 203 23.15 3.77 -13.73
C LYS A 203 24.42 4.36 -13.12
N ILE A 204 24.29 5.34 -12.23
CA ILE A 204 25.44 5.98 -11.58
C ILE A 204 25.89 5.28 -10.29
N HIS A 205 25.12 4.34 -9.77
CA HIS A 205 25.37 3.69 -8.48
C HIS A 205 26.71 2.90 -8.48
N PRO A 206 27.61 3.12 -7.52
CA PRO A 206 28.94 2.48 -7.50
C PRO A 206 28.91 0.95 -7.47
N LYS A 207 27.95 0.35 -6.76
CA LYS A 207 27.82 -1.12 -6.61
C LYS A 207 27.51 -1.85 -7.92
N TYR A 208 26.87 -1.19 -8.88
CA TYR A 208 26.33 -1.84 -10.09
C TYR A 208 27.07 -1.43 -11.37
N LYS A 209 28.33 -0.97 -11.26
CA LYS A 209 29.17 -0.54 -12.41
C LYS A 209 29.70 -1.67 -13.29
N THR A 210 29.52 -2.92 -12.89
CA THR A 210 29.94 -4.07 -13.70
C THR A 210 29.13 -4.14 -15.00
N VAL A 211 29.68 -4.79 -16.03
CA VAL A 211 28.98 -4.98 -17.32
C VAL A 211 27.63 -5.69 -17.11
N LYS A 212 27.59 -6.75 -16.27
CA LYS A 212 26.36 -7.45 -15.90
C LYS A 212 25.35 -6.52 -15.20
N GLY A 213 25.80 -5.73 -14.22
CA GLY A 213 24.93 -4.80 -13.49
C GLY A 213 24.34 -3.71 -14.38
N GLN A 214 25.14 -3.10 -15.25
CA GLN A 214 24.66 -2.10 -16.21
C GLN A 214 23.73 -2.70 -17.26
N ALA A 215 23.98 -3.93 -17.71
CA ALA A 215 23.08 -4.64 -18.63
C ALA A 215 21.71 -4.92 -17.98
N PHE A 216 21.69 -5.37 -16.72
CA PHE A 216 20.46 -5.55 -15.95
C PHE A 216 19.69 -4.23 -15.78
N ILE A 217 20.38 -3.15 -15.38
CA ILE A 217 19.76 -1.82 -15.23
C ILE A 217 19.16 -1.33 -16.55
N ALA A 218 19.87 -1.51 -17.66
CA ALA A 218 19.44 -1.01 -18.96
C ALA A 218 18.27 -1.81 -19.56
N ASN A 219 18.22 -3.13 -19.34
CA ASN A 219 17.32 -4.02 -20.08
C ASN A 219 16.20 -4.65 -19.23
N GLU A 220 16.37 -4.77 -17.91
CA GLU A 220 15.50 -5.61 -17.06
C GLU A 220 14.92 -4.86 -15.85
N LEU A 221 15.67 -3.93 -15.24
CA LEU A 221 15.25 -3.28 -13.99
C LEU A 221 13.88 -2.60 -14.10
N LEU A 222 13.64 -1.86 -15.19
CA LEU A 222 12.39 -1.10 -15.34
C LEU A 222 11.15 -2.00 -15.37
N SER A 223 11.21 -3.17 -16.03
CA SER A 223 10.08 -4.11 -16.04
C SER A 223 9.76 -4.65 -14.65
N HIS A 224 10.78 -4.95 -13.84
CA HIS A 224 10.56 -5.39 -12.46
C HIS A 224 9.95 -4.28 -11.61
N LEU A 225 10.39 -3.03 -11.78
CA LEU A 225 9.82 -1.89 -11.06
C LEU A 225 8.33 -1.70 -11.35
N TYR A 226 7.87 -1.97 -12.58
CA TYR A 226 6.46 -1.86 -12.94
C TYR A 226 5.58 -2.95 -12.34
N MET A 227 6.14 -4.04 -11.78
CA MET A 227 5.36 -5.07 -11.08
C MET A 227 4.57 -4.49 -9.90
N ILE A 228 5.00 -3.36 -9.33
CA ILE A 228 4.27 -2.72 -8.23
C ILE A 228 2.86 -2.24 -8.65
N CYS A 229 2.59 -2.07 -9.95
CA CYS A 229 1.28 -1.68 -10.44
C CYS A 229 0.25 -2.78 -10.22
N SER A 230 0.60 -4.04 -10.52
CA SER A 230 -0.29 -5.18 -10.24
C SER A 230 -0.36 -5.49 -8.74
N MET A 231 0.71 -5.22 -7.99
CA MET A 231 0.70 -5.32 -6.53
C MET A 231 -0.25 -4.32 -5.84
N ALA A 232 -0.63 -3.26 -6.54
CA ALA A 232 -1.58 -2.26 -6.07
C ALA A 232 -3.05 -2.63 -6.32
N ASP A 233 -3.30 -3.69 -7.10
CA ASP A 233 -4.65 -4.17 -7.37
C ASP A 233 -5.22 -4.92 -6.16
N THR A 234 -6.55 -5.00 -6.11
CA THR A 234 -7.25 -5.84 -5.14
C THR A 234 -6.84 -7.30 -5.36
N SER A 235 -6.37 -7.97 -4.30
CA SER A 235 -5.87 -9.33 -4.42
C SER A 235 -7.01 -10.33 -4.63
N LEU A 236 -6.80 -11.31 -5.51
CA LEU A 236 -7.68 -12.47 -5.64
C LEU A 236 -7.22 -13.64 -4.74
N LYS A 237 -5.98 -13.58 -4.23
CA LYS A 237 -5.34 -14.63 -3.42
C LYS A 237 -5.51 -14.40 -1.92
N TYR A 238 -5.32 -13.16 -1.46
CA TYR A 238 -5.32 -12.81 -0.04
C TYR A 238 -6.56 -12.02 0.36
N ARG A 239 -6.95 -12.14 1.64
CA ARG A 239 -8.06 -11.37 2.19
C ARG A 239 -7.75 -9.87 2.13
N ASN A 240 -8.61 -9.13 1.44
CA ASN A 240 -8.53 -7.68 1.38
C ASN A 240 -9.29 -7.01 2.52
N VAL A 241 -8.81 -5.83 2.90
CA VAL A 241 -9.41 -4.90 3.85
C VAL A 241 -9.26 -3.47 3.32
N LEU A 242 -9.92 -2.50 3.95
CA LEU A 242 -9.57 -1.11 3.71
C LEU A 242 -8.18 -0.82 4.28
N CYS A 243 -7.22 -0.56 3.39
CA CYS A 243 -5.89 -0.08 3.74
C CYS A 243 -5.79 1.44 3.51
N HIS A 244 -4.99 2.12 4.33
CA HIS A 244 -4.66 3.54 4.22
C HIS A 244 -3.70 3.82 3.07
N ARG A 245 -2.61 3.05 2.95
CA ARG A 245 -1.56 3.11 1.91
C ARG A 245 -0.76 4.42 1.83
N ASP A 246 -0.70 5.18 2.90
CA ASP A 246 0.21 6.34 2.98
C ASP A 246 0.58 6.66 4.43
N LEU A 247 0.88 5.62 5.21
CA LEU A 247 1.24 5.72 6.63
C LEU A 247 2.74 6.01 6.80
N TRP A 248 3.16 7.19 6.33
CA TRP A 248 4.45 7.79 6.68
C TRP A 248 4.26 8.80 7.82
N GLY A 249 5.35 9.14 8.52
CA GLY A 249 5.30 9.93 9.76
C GLY A 249 4.50 11.25 9.68
N GLY A 250 4.46 11.91 8.51
CA GLY A 250 3.67 13.13 8.34
C GLY A 250 2.15 12.96 8.34
N ASN A 251 1.66 11.73 8.16
CA ASN A 251 0.25 11.36 8.18
C ASN A 251 -0.16 10.61 9.47
N ILE A 252 0.77 10.47 10.41
CA ILE A 252 0.59 9.75 11.67
C ILE A 252 0.78 10.74 12.81
N PHE A 253 -0.24 10.90 13.64
CA PHE A 253 -0.22 11.78 14.79
C PHE A 253 -0.17 10.95 16.08
N LEU A 254 0.81 11.23 16.94
CA LEU A 254 1.01 10.55 18.22
C LEU A 254 0.97 11.54 19.38
N ASN A 255 0.58 11.04 20.56
CA ASN A 255 0.72 11.80 21.79
C ASN A 255 2.05 11.45 22.46
N HIS A 256 3.02 12.36 22.41
CA HIS A 256 4.35 12.11 22.99
C HIS A 256 4.35 12.12 24.52
N GLN A 257 3.32 12.68 25.16
CA GLN A 257 3.18 12.71 26.62
C GLN A 257 2.45 11.47 27.16
N ASN A 258 1.63 10.84 26.33
CA ASN A 258 0.86 9.65 26.67
C ASN A 258 1.00 8.59 25.56
N PRO A 259 2.00 7.70 25.64
CA PRO A 259 2.23 6.65 24.63
C PRO A 259 1.10 5.60 24.58
N HIS A 260 0.16 5.62 25.53
CA HIS A 260 -1.03 4.77 25.49
C HIS A 260 -2.15 5.36 24.64
N HIS A 261 -2.15 6.67 24.40
CA HIS A 261 -3.11 7.31 23.49
C HIS A 261 -2.92 6.73 22.08
N ALA A 262 -4.01 6.31 21.44
CA ALA A 262 -3.99 5.80 20.08
C ALA A 262 -3.34 6.79 19.10
N ALA A 263 -2.75 6.23 18.05
CA ALA A 263 -2.34 7.02 16.90
C ALA A 263 -3.59 7.56 16.16
N VAL A 264 -3.48 8.75 15.59
CA VAL A 264 -4.53 9.29 14.71
C VAL A 264 -3.95 9.43 13.31
N PHE A 265 -4.64 8.88 12.31
CA PHE A 265 -4.21 8.92 10.92
C PHE A 265 -4.93 10.02 10.15
N VAL A 266 -4.23 10.64 9.20
CA VAL A 266 -4.79 11.66 8.31
C VAL A 266 -4.44 11.34 6.86
N ASP A 267 -5.12 11.99 5.92
CA ASP A 267 -4.85 11.89 4.49
C ASP A 267 -5.21 10.53 3.86
N PHE A 268 -6.50 10.18 3.91
CA PHE A 268 -7.05 8.90 3.42
C PHE A 268 -7.20 8.84 1.89
N GLN A 269 -6.56 9.74 1.14
CA GLN A 269 -6.73 9.88 -0.31
C GLN A 269 -6.23 8.66 -1.11
N THR A 270 -5.26 7.91 -0.59
CA THR A 270 -4.67 6.73 -1.24
C THR A 270 -5.33 5.41 -0.82
N CYS A 271 -6.38 5.48 0.01
CA CYS A 271 -7.10 4.31 0.51
C CYS A 271 -7.53 3.35 -0.60
N ARG A 272 -7.46 2.06 -0.32
CA ARG A 272 -7.73 1.00 -1.29
C ARG A 272 -8.17 -0.27 -0.59
N TYR A 273 -8.90 -1.09 -1.31
CA TYR A 273 -9.27 -2.44 -0.87
C TYR A 273 -8.16 -3.42 -1.28
N SER A 274 -7.29 -3.77 -0.34
CA SER A 274 -6.06 -4.53 -0.59
C SER A 274 -5.70 -5.42 0.61
N PRO A 275 -4.74 -6.35 0.49
CA PRO A 275 -4.30 -7.16 1.63
C PRO A 275 -3.74 -6.27 2.76
N PRO A 276 -3.99 -6.60 4.04
CA PRO A 276 -3.52 -5.77 5.15
C PRO A 276 -1.99 -5.65 5.24
N ALA A 277 -1.27 -6.63 4.67
CA ALA A 277 0.19 -6.60 4.62
C ALA A 277 0.71 -5.33 3.94
N ILE A 278 -0.06 -4.72 3.04
CA ILE A 278 0.30 -3.48 2.36
C ILE A 278 0.51 -2.34 3.37
N ASP A 279 -0.43 -2.10 4.27
CA ASP A 279 -0.25 -1.03 5.27
C ASP A 279 0.90 -1.33 6.23
N ILE A 280 1.11 -2.60 6.59
CA ILE A 280 2.27 -2.99 7.41
C ILE A 280 3.59 -2.71 6.70
N ILE A 281 3.65 -2.99 5.40
CA ILE A 281 4.78 -2.64 4.54
C ILE A 281 4.96 -1.12 4.52
N PHE A 282 3.91 -0.33 4.33
CA PHE A 282 4.05 1.13 4.33
C PHE A 282 4.55 1.64 5.68
N ILE A 283 3.99 1.16 6.80
CA ILE A 283 4.45 1.53 8.15
C ILE A 283 5.94 1.22 8.34
N ILE A 284 6.37 -0.01 8.03
CA ILE A 284 7.77 -0.46 8.21
C ILE A 284 8.71 0.29 7.26
N PHE A 285 8.35 0.41 5.98
CA PHE A 285 9.24 0.95 4.96
C PHE A 285 9.30 2.47 4.94
N MET A 286 8.28 3.16 5.44
CA MET A 286 8.28 4.63 5.48
C MET A 286 8.85 5.22 6.76
N ASN A 287 8.82 4.47 7.87
CA ASN A 287 9.13 5.03 9.20
C ASN A 287 10.40 4.48 9.85
N LEU A 288 11.01 3.43 9.29
CA LEU A 288 12.23 2.81 9.83
C LEU A 288 13.44 2.99 8.91
N SER A 289 14.64 2.95 9.52
CA SER A 289 15.91 2.81 8.81
C SER A 289 16.04 1.41 8.20
N ARG A 290 16.96 1.24 7.24
CA ARG A 290 17.26 -0.09 6.69
C ARG A 290 17.67 -1.08 7.78
N GLU A 291 18.53 -0.66 8.70
CA GLU A 291 19.00 -1.49 9.81
C GLU A 291 17.84 -1.95 10.71
N GLN A 292 16.95 -1.02 11.09
CA GLN A 292 15.77 -1.34 11.89
C GLN A 292 14.81 -2.30 11.17
N ARG A 293 14.59 -2.12 9.85
CA ARG A 293 13.74 -3.03 9.07
C ARG A 293 14.26 -4.47 9.12
N ILE A 294 15.55 -4.65 8.86
CA ILE A 294 16.19 -5.97 8.86
C ILE A 294 16.07 -6.65 10.23
N LEU A 295 16.19 -5.87 11.33
CA LEU A 295 16.16 -6.40 12.68
C LEU A 295 14.76 -6.69 13.22
N SER A 296 13.76 -5.87 12.84
CA SER A 296 12.49 -5.81 13.58
C SER A 296 11.24 -6.09 12.73
N GLU A 297 11.32 -6.26 11.41
CA GLU A 297 10.12 -6.40 10.57
C GLU A 297 9.17 -7.53 11.02
N TYR A 298 9.70 -8.71 11.35
CA TYR A 298 8.91 -9.85 11.80
C TYR A 298 8.36 -9.67 13.22
N VAL A 299 9.03 -8.86 14.06
CA VAL A 299 8.51 -8.51 15.39
C VAL A 299 7.25 -7.66 15.24
N TYR A 300 7.28 -6.67 14.35
CA TYR A 300 6.13 -5.83 14.05
C TYR A 300 5.01 -6.60 13.36
N LEU A 301 5.33 -7.49 12.43
CA LEU A 301 4.33 -8.33 11.74
C LEU A 301 3.60 -9.25 12.73
N ARG A 302 4.34 -9.89 13.63
CA ARG A 302 3.77 -10.73 14.70
C ARG A 302 2.94 -9.90 15.69
N TYR A 303 3.41 -8.71 16.04
CA TYR A 303 2.66 -7.80 16.90
C TYR A 303 1.34 -7.36 16.25
N TYR A 304 1.37 -7.00 14.96
CA TYR A 304 0.18 -6.70 14.18
C TYR A 304 -0.84 -7.83 14.24
N TYR A 305 -0.41 -9.07 13.96
CA TYR A 305 -1.30 -10.22 13.98
C TYR A 305 -1.99 -10.40 15.34
N ARG A 306 -1.25 -10.21 16.45
CA ARG A 306 -1.82 -10.26 17.81
C ARG A 306 -2.84 -9.16 18.05
N GLN A 307 -2.57 -7.92 17.60
CA GLN A 307 -3.53 -6.82 17.75
C GLN A 307 -4.77 -7.04 16.88
N LEU A 308 -4.62 -7.57 15.67
CA LEU A 308 -5.74 -7.94 14.81
C LEU A 308 -6.69 -8.93 15.52
N LEU A 309 -6.14 -9.98 16.13
CA LEU A 309 -6.93 -10.96 16.90
C LEU A 309 -7.59 -10.32 18.12
N LYS A 310 -6.85 -9.51 18.89
CA LYS A 310 -7.39 -8.79 20.06
C LYS A 310 -8.55 -7.88 19.67
N ASN A 311 -8.42 -7.16 18.55
CA ASN A 311 -9.47 -6.24 18.10
C ASN A 311 -10.76 -6.97 17.67
N PHE A 312 -10.70 -8.26 17.31
CA PHE A 312 -11.90 -9.06 17.08
C PHE A 312 -12.63 -9.43 18.38
N GLU A 313 -11.91 -9.56 19.51
CA GLU A 313 -12.52 -9.83 20.81
C GLU A 313 -13.44 -8.67 21.25
N TYR A 314 -13.11 -7.43 20.86
CA TYR A 314 -13.95 -6.25 21.09
C TYR A 314 -15.33 -6.34 20.41
N CYS A 315 -15.45 -7.10 19.31
CA CYS A 315 -16.63 -7.10 18.45
C CYS A 315 -17.64 -8.24 18.72
N GLU A 316 -17.61 -8.84 19.91
CA GLU A 316 -18.49 -9.92 20.42
C GLU A 316 -18.65 -11.16 19.50
N ASN A 317 -17.99 -12.28 19.85
CA ASN A 317 -18.32 -13.68 19.55
C ASN A 317 -18.91 -14.06 18.16
N LYS A 318 -18.56 -13.34 17.09
CA LYS A 318 -18.81 -13.79 15.72
C LYS A 318 -17.59 -14.52 15.18
N THR A 319 -17.80 -15.64 14.52
CA THR A 319 -16.76 -16.34 13.77
C THR A 319 -16.50 -15.53 12.50
N PHE A 320 -15.42 -14.77 12.47
CA PHE A 320 -15.01 -14.03 11.28
C PHE A 320 -14.16 -14.93 10.38
N LEU A 321 -14.23 -14.73 9.06
CA LEU A 321 -13.18 -15.23 8.15
C LEU A 321 -11.91 -14.46 8.46
N THR A 322 -11.08 -15.01 9.35
CA THR A 322 -9.84 -14.41 9.81
C THR A 322 -8.73 -14.65 8.80
N ILE A 323 -7.79 -13.72 8.78
CA ILE A 323 -6.52 -13.86 8.05
C ILE A 323 -5.65 -14.77 8.90
N SER A 324 -5.04 -15.81 8.31
CA SER A 324 -4.11 -16.65 9.07
C SER A 324 -2.75 -15.96 9.23
N GLU A 325 -1.99 -16.33 10.27
CA GLU A 325 -0.62 -15.82 10.43
C GLU A 325 0.24 -16.18 9.22
N GLN A 326 0.07 -17.38 8.65
CA GLN A 326 0.76 -17.82 7.44
C GLN A 326 0.43 -16.95 6.23
N GLU A 327 -0.88 -16.73 5.95
CA GLU A 327 -1.35 -15.88 4.85
C GLU A 327 -0.81 -14.45 4.95
N LEU A 328 -0.74 -13.91 6.18
CA LEU A 328 -0.16 -12.60 6.44
C LEU A 328 1.36 -12.58 6.11
N HIS A 329 2.10 -13.62 6.47
CA HIS A 329 3.54 -13.70 6.17
C HIS A 329 3.80 -13.87 4.66
N GLU A 330 3.01 -14.69 3.98
CA GLU A 330 3.09 -14.91 2.54
C GLU A 330 2.79 -13.63 1.77
N SER A 331 1.68 -12.97 2.08
CA SER A 331 1.33 -11.68 1.49
C SER A 331 2.38 -10.61 1.79
N TYR A 332 2.90 -10.52 3.01
CA TYR A 332 4.00 -9.59 3.33
C TYR A 332 5.21 -9.82 2.43
N LYS A 333 5.67 -11.06 2.27
CA LYS A 333 6.83 -11.40 1.41
C LYS A 333 6.58 -11.10 -0.07
N GLU A 334 5.37 -11.35 -0.55
CA GLU A 334 4.98 -11.11 -1.95
C GLU A 334 4.99 -9.61 -2.29
N PHE A 335 4.47 -8.77 -1.40
CA PHE A 335 4.32 -7.34 -1.63
C PHE A 335 5.54 -6.49 -1.22
N GLN A 336 6.65 -7.08 -0.72
CA GLN A 336 7.81 -6.31 -0.26
C GLN A 336 8.39 -5.33 -1.30
N LEU A 337 8.37 -5.68 -2.59
CA LEU A 337 8.85 -4.80 -3.66
C LEU A 337 8.10 -3.47 -3.69
N LEU A 338 6.80 -3.50 -3.40
CA LEU A 338 5.98 -2.30 -3.31
C LEU A 338 6.53 -1.33 -2.27
N GLY A 339 6.86 -1.81 -1.07
CA GLY A 339 7.44 -0.98 -0.01
C GLY A 339 8.80 -0.42 -0.38
N LEU A 340 9.66 -1.24 -0.99
CA LEU A 340 10.99 -0.84 -1.43
C LEU A 340 10.94 0.30 -2.47
N VAL A 341 10.12 0.11 -3.50
CA VAL A 341 9.99 1.10 -4.58
C VAL A 341 9.25 2.35 -4.10
N TYR A 342 8.17 2.21 -3.33
CA TYR A 342 7.44 3.35 -2.79
C TYR A 342 8.32 4.20 -1.86
N ARG A 343 9.16 3.56 -1.03
CA ARG A 343 10.15 4.29 -0.22
C ARG A 343 11.07 5.15 -1.08
N PHE A 344 11.62 4.63 -2.18
CA PHE A 344 12.43 5.46 -3.09
C PHE A 344 11.61 6.64 -3.65
N LEU A 345 10.39 6.38 -4.12
CA LEU A 345 9.51 7.40 -4.69
C LEU A 345 9.23 8.51 -3.67
N ALA A 346 8.93 8.16 -2.44
CA ALA A 346 8.65 9.10 -1.35
C ALA A 346 9.91 9.85 -0.89
N LEU A 347 11.05 9.18 -0.73
CA LEU A 347 12.33 9.83 -0.39
C LEU A 347 12.74 10.86 -1.45
N SER A 348 12.45 10.59 -2.73
CA SER A 348 12.68 11.54 -3.83
C SER A 348 11.84 12.82 -3.75
N ILE A 349 10.92 12.92 -2.79
CA ILE A 349 10.04 14.08 -2.57
C ILE A 349 10.22 14.66 -1.19
N LEU A 350 10.04 13.83 -0.18
CA LEU A 350 9.99 14.25 1.21
C LEU A 350 11.35 14.78 1.69
N ASN A 351 12.44 14.27 1.10
CA ASN A 351 13.81 14.66 1.46
C ASN A 351 14.45 15.61 0.44
N VAL A 352 13.67 16.12 -0.53
CA VAL A 352 14.09 17.13 -1.50
C VAL A 352 13.48 18.49 -1.11
N PRO A 353 14.24 19.60 -1.17
CA PRO A 353 13.72 20.92 -0.83
C PRO A 353 12.44 21.26 -1.60
N ARG A 354 11.41 21.77 -0.90
CA ARG A 354 10.11 22.12 -1.52
C ARG A 354 10.22 23.09 -2.69
N ALA A 355 11.24 23.94 -2.71
CA ALA A 355 11.50 24.86 -3.81
C ALA A 355 11.81 24.13 -5.14
N ILE A 356 12.29 22.89 -5.07
CA ILE A 356 12.56 22.02 -6.23
C ILE A 356 11.32 21.19 -6.57
N VAL A 357 10.59 20.69 -5.57
CA VAL A 357 9.44 19.79 -5.73
C VAL A 357 8.17 20.54 -6.17
N ASN A 358 8.17 20.97 -7.43
CA ASN A 358 7.01 21.57 -8.09
C ASN A 358 6.24 20.55 -8.95
N ASP A 359 5.17 20.97 -9.62
CA ASP A 359 4.34 20.08 -10.46
C ASP A 359 5.12 19.49 -11.64
N HIS A 360 6.10 20.22 -12.18
CA HIS A 360 6.98 19.70 -13.24
C HIS A 360 7.88 18.57 -12.72
N TYR A 361 8.48 18.74 -11.54
CA TYR A 361 9.29 17.72 -10.88
C TYR A 361 8.49 16.45 -10.55
N LYS A 362 7.25 16.63 -10.07
CA LYS A 362 6.37 15.52 -9.71
C LYS A 362 5.91 14.73 -10.92
N ASN A 363 5.57 15.40 -12.02
CA ASN A 363 4.77 14.79 -13.09
C ASN A 363 5.43 14.77 -14.48
N VAL A 364 6.57 15.45 -14.69
CA VAL A 364 7.19 15.57 -16.02
C VAL A 364 8.63 15.05 -16.02
N GLU A 365 9.53 15.74 -15.33
CA GLU A 365 10.96 15.41 -15.27
C GLU A 365 11.46 15.53 -13.83
N ARG A 366 11.95 14.42 -13.28
CA ARG A 366 12.45 14.34 -11.89
C ARG A 366 13.96 14.11 -11.82
N SER A 367 14.52 13.46 -12.83
CA SER A 367 15.82 12.81 -12.78
C SER A 367 16.95 13.81 -12.68
N GLU A 368 16.96 14.86 -13.50
CA GLU A 368 18.06 15.83 -13.55
C GLU A 368 18.19 16.59 -12.23
N GLN A 369 17.07 17.13 -11.74
CA GLN A 369 17.02 17.90 -10.50
C GLN A 369 17.32 17.03 -9.27
N LEU A 370 16.85 15.77 -9.25
CA LEU A 370 17.20 14.82 -8.20
C LEU A 370 18.72 14.56 -8.18
N MET A 371 19.32 14.35 -9.35
CA MET A 371 20.74 14.06 -9.50
C MET A 371 21.62 15.25 -9.13
N GLU A 372 21.23 16.47 -9.51
CA GLU A 372 21.90 17.69 -9.05
C GLU A 372 21.87 17.81 -7.53
N TYR A 373 20.72 17.54 -6.91
CA TYR A 373 20.60 17.61 -5.46
C TYR A 373 21.45 16.53 -4.77
N MET A 374 21.50 15.31 -5.31
CA MET A 374 22.43 14.26 -4.84
C MET A 374 23.90 14.66 -4.97
N GLN A 375 24.29 15.43 -5.99
CA GLN A 375 25.67 15.90 -6.11
C GLN A 375 26.02 16.93 -5.01
N ARG A 376 25.06 17.77 -4.62
CA ARG A 376 25.25 18.85 -3.64
C ARG A 376 25.07 18.38 -2.19
N ASN A 377 24.29 17.32 -1.95
CA ASN A 377 23.98 16.81 -0.62
C ASN A 377 24.43 15.34 -0.46
N LYS A 378 25.49 15.13 0.32
CA LYS A 378 26.13 13.81 0.46
C LYS A 378 25.28 12.83 1.26
N GLU A 379 24.62 13.33 2.30
CA GLU A 379 23.74 12.58 3.19
C GLU A 379 22.53 12.06 2.40
N PHE A 380 21.88 12.94 1.65
CA PHE A 380 20.78 12.57 0.75
C PHE A 380 21.22 11.58 -0.33
N ARG A 381 22.40 11.79 -0.93
CA ARG A 381 22.95 10.84 -1.91
C ARG A 381 23.14 9.46 -1.31
N SER A 382 23.64 9.37 -0.08
CA SER A 382 23.82 8.09 0.62
C SER A 382 22.48 7.39 0.84
N LEU A 383 21.47 8.15 1.28
CA LEU A 383 20.11 7.65 1.50
C LEU A 383 19.46 7.12 0.21
N ILE A 384 19.57 7.87 -0.88
CA ILE A 384 19.01 7.48 -2.18
C ILE A 384 19.76 6.27 -2.77
N PHE A 385 21.08 6.22 -2.65
CA PHE A 385 21.86 5.05 -3.06
C PHE A 385 21.52 3.81 -2.24
N GLU A 386 21.37 3.92 -0.92
CA GLU A 386 20.90 2.83 -0.07
C GLU A 386 19.54 2.30 -0.56
N SER A 387 18.59 3.19 -0.83
CA SER A 387 17.25 2.80 -1.30
C SER A 387 17.29 2.10 -2.67
N VAL A 388 18.12 2.56 -3.61
CA VAL A 388 18.28 1.90 -4.92
C VAL A 388 18.97 0.55 -4.77
N ALA A 389 19.95 0.44 -3.86
CA ALA A 389 20.62 -0.82 -3.60
C ALA A 389 19.67 -1.85 -3.00
N ASP A 390 18.83 -1.46 -2.03
CA ASP A 390 17.81 -2.35 -1.45
C ASP A 390 16.88 -2.95 -2.52
N ILE A 391 16.45 -2.12 -3.48
CA ILE A 391 15.56 -2.56 -4.58
C ILE A 391 16.28 -3.52 -5.51
N ILE A 392 17.46 -3.15 -6.01
CA ILE A 392 18.19 -3.97 -6.99
C ILE A 392 18.64 -5.28 -6.36
N ASP A 393 19.15 -5.26 -5.13
CA ASP A 393 19.58 -6.47 -4.42
C ASP A 393 18.39 -7.41 -4.20
N TRP A 394 17.23 -6.89 -3.77
CA TRP A 394 16.02 -7.70 -3.57
C TRP A 394 15.55 -8.38 -4.85
N ILE A 395 15.61 -7.67 -5.98
CA ILE A 395 15.23 -8.22 -7.29
C ILE A 395 16.23 -9.29 -7.72
N ILE A 396 17.54 -8.99 -7.66
CA ILE A 396 18.59 -9.95 -8.05
C ILE A 396 18.54 -11.20 -7.18
N GLU A 397 18.41 -11.07 -5.86
CA GLU A 397 18.34 -12.22 -4.94
C GLU A 397 17.17 -13.14 -5.30
N ARG A 398 16.01 -12.59 -5.65
CA ARG A 398 14.86 -13.39 -6.08
C ARG A 398 15.07 -14.05 -7.44
N ILE A 399 15.68 -13.35 -8.40
CA ILE A 399 16.05 -13.93 -9.70
C ILE A 399 17.09 -15.06 -9.52
N GLU A 400 18.07 -14.86 -8.64
CA GLU A 400 19.14 -15.84 -8.40
C GLU A 400 18.64 -17.05 -7.60
N LYS A 401 17.83 -16.85 -6.55
CA LYS A 401 17.12 -17.95 -5.87
C LYS A 401 16.30 -18.76 -6.86
N PHE A 402 15.54 -18.09 -7.74
CA PHE A 402 14.79 -18.77 -8.78
C PHE A 402 15.69 -19.55 -9.75
N LYS A 403 16.82 -18.96 -10.16
CA LYS A 403 17.81 -19.67 -10.99
C LYS A 403 18.37 -20.91 -10.29
N GLU A 404 18.67 -20.85 -8.99
CA GLU A 404 19.05 -22.04 -8.21
C GLU A 404 17.96 -23.12 -8.26
N PHE A 405 16.67 -22.77 -8.15
CA PHE A 405 15.56 -23.72 -8.29
C PHE A 405 15.38 -24.29 -9.71
N THR A 406 15.67 -23.51 -10.76
CA THR A 406 15.53 -23.97 -12.16
C THR A 406 16.75 -24.72 -12.72
N LEU A 407 17.89 -24.66 -12.03
CA LEU A 407 19.16 -25.27 -12.49
C LEU A 407 19.30 -26.74 -12.09
N GLU A 408 18.42 -27.28 -11.25
CA GLU A 408 18.30 -28.73 -11.07
C GLU A 408 17.48 -29.32 -12.22
N PRO A 409 17.97 -30.37 -12.90
CA PRO A 409 17.29 -30.90 -14.07
C PRO A 409 15.97 -31.55 -13.63
N VAL A 410 14.87 -30.84 -13.81
CA VAL A 410 13.54 -31.45 -13.87
C VAL A 410 13.63 -32.56 -14.92
N THR A 411 13.70 -33.80 -14.44
CA THR A 411 13.74 -34.96 -15.31
C THR A 411 12.30 -35.29 -15.63
N ILE A 412 11.86 -34.97 -16.84
CA ILE A 412 10.57 -35.42 -17.35
C ILE A 412 10.66 -36.94 -17.48
N THR A 413 9.97 -37.68 -16.61
CA THR A 413 10.20 -39.13 -16.47
C THR A 413 9.33 -39.97 -17.39
N GLU A 414 8.09 -39.54 -17.68
CA GLU A 414 7.23 -40.23 -18.65
C GLU A 414 6.36 -39.24 -19.44
N ASN A 415 6.25 -39.47 -20.74
CA ASN A 415 5.26 -38.83 -21.60
C ASN A 415 4.17 -39.86 -21.92
N LEU A 416 3.03 -39.79 -21.24
CA LEU A 416 1.86 -40.59 -21.57
C LEU A 416 0.97 -39.78 -22.52
N TRP A 417 1.06 -40.15 -23.79
CA TRP A 417 0.19 -39.64 -24.85
C TRP A 417 -1.00 -40.58 -24.99
N GLY A 418 -2.21 -40.02 -25.04
CA GLY A 418 -3.38 -40.79 -25.34
C GLY A 418 -4.42 -40.01 -26.12
N SER A 419 -5.29 -40.77 -26.77
CA SER A 419 -6.50 -40.23 -27.37
C SER A 419 -7.69 -41.00 -26.83
N LEU A 420 -8.76 -40.29 -26.50
CA LEU A 420 -9.99 -40.88 -26.01
C LEU A 420 -11.13 -40.44 -26.93
N GLN A 421 -11.90 -41.39 -27.45
CA GLN A 421 -13.10 -41.07 -28.21
C GLN A 421 -14.32 -41.26 -27.31
N CYS A 422 -15.10 -40.20 -27.14
CA CYS A 422 -16.36 -40.26 -26.40
C CYS A 422 -17.44 -39.56 -27.24
N ASN A 423 -18.47 -40.32 -27.63
CA ASN A 423 -19.52 -39.86 -28.55
C ASN A 423 -18.95 -39.34 -29.89
N SER A 424 -19.36 -38.15 -30.33
CA SER A 424 -18.92 -37.48 -31.57
C SER A 424 -17.61 -36.69 -31.46
N SER A 425 -16.93 -36.77 -30.31
CA SER A 425 -15.74 -35.97 -30.01
C SER A 425 -14.51 -36.85 -29.77
N HIS A 426 -13.39 -36.44 -30.37
CA HIS A 426 -12.06 -37.01 -30.12
C HIS A 426 -11.30 -36.10 -29.15
N TYR A 427 -10.74 -36.67 -28.10
CA TYR A 427 -9.92 -35.93 -27.13
C TYR A 427 -8.47 -36.38 -27.25
N TYR A 428 -7.55 -35.41 -27.34
CA TYR A 428 -6.13 -35.66 -27.14
C TYR A 428 -5.74 -35.18 -25.74
N TYR A 429 -4.96 -35.99 -25.05
CA TYR A 429 -4.42 -35.61 -23.76
C TYR A 429 -2.93 -35.91 -23.66
N LEU A 430 -2.25 -35.03 -22.94
CA LEU A 430 -0.86 -35.19 -22.54
C LEU A 430 -0.80 -35.24 -21.02
N ILE A 431 -0.22 -36.32 -20.51
CA ILE A 431 0.16 -36.46 -19.10
C ILE A 431 1.67 -36.55 -19.06
N PHE A 432 2.29 -35.69 -18.27
CA PHE A 432 3.69 -35.85 -17.92
C PHE A 432 3.86 -35.75 -16.39
N GLU A 433 4.74 -36.59 -15.88
CA GLU A 433 5.12 -36.65 -14.48
C GLU A 433 6.46 -35.93 -14.27
N CYS A 434 6.45 -34.97 -13.35
CA CYS A 434 7.65 -34.37 -12.81
C CYS A 434 7.99 -35.07 -11.48
N VAL A 435 9.24 -35.49 -11.33
CA VAL A 435 9.79 -36.07 -10.11
C VAL A 435 10.70 -35.02 -9.47
N LEU A 436 10.37 -34.61 -8.24
CA LEU A 436 11.23 -33.78 -7.40
C LEU A 436 11.88 -34.70 -6.35
N ASP A 437 13.20 -34.69 -6.25
CA ASP A 437 13.95 -35.45 -5.23
C ASP A 437 14.14 -34.57 -3.97
N GLU A 438 13.56 -34.99 -2.85
CA GLU A 438 13.67 -34.25 -1.58
C GLU A 438 15.08 -34.20 -0.99
N LYS A 439 15.99 -35.10 -1.37
CA LYS A 439 17.36 -35.10 -0.84
C LYS A 439 18.21 -33.92 -1.31
N GLU A 440 17.88 -33.34 -2.46
CA GLU A 440 18.48 -32.08 -2.94
C GLU A 440 17.81 -30.85 -2.30
N TYR A 441 16.58 -31.00 -1.81
CA TYR A 441 15.82 -29.94 -1.13
C TYR A 441 16.25 -29.70 0.33
N THR A 442 16.68 -30.73 1.07
CA THR A 442 16.98 -30.64 2.53
C THR A 442 18.45 -30.47 2.91
N GLN A 443 19.41 -30.62 1.99
CA GLN A 443 20.85 -30.57 2.34
C GLN A 443 21.39 -29.20 2.78
N LYS A 444 20.58 -28.14 2.84
CA LYS A 444 20.98 -26.84 3.43
C LYS A 444 20.47 -26.59 4.85
N VAL A 445 19.71 -27.50 5.46
CA VAL A 445 19.19 -27.31 6.84
C VAL A 445 19.15 -28.63 7.63
N SER A 446 20.29 -29.17 8.06
CA SER A 446 20.42 -29.89 9.34
C SER A 446 21.85 -30.36 9.59
N ASP A 447 22.31 -30.14 10.82
CA ASP A 447 23.54 -30.66 11.39
C ASP A 447 23.67 -32.19 11.29
N GLU A 448 24.93 -32.62 11.30
CA GLU A 448 25.38 -34.01 11.32
C GLU A 448 24.62 -34.88 12.33
N ASN A 449 24.22 -36.06 11.85
CA ASN A 449 23.70 -37.24 12.57
C ASN A 449 22.18 -37.47 12.56
N SER A 450 21.69 -38.02 11.45
CA SER A 450 20.73 -39.12 11.50
C SER A 450 20.83 -39.96 10.23
N GLU A 451 21.42 -41.15 10.36
CA GLU A 451 21.31 -42.19 9.34
C GLU A 451 19.89 -42.77 9.35
N GLN A 452 19.39 -43.04 8.13
CA GLN A 452 18.14 -43.71 7.75
C GLN A 452 16.88 -42.84 7.61
N GLU A 453 16.74 -42.16 6.48
CA GLU A 453 15.42 -41.75 5.98
C GLU A 453 15.28 -42.00 4.46
N THR A 454 14.14 -42.61 4.12
CA THR A 454 13.64 -42.88 2.77
C THR A 454 13.36 -41.58 2.03
N ALA A 455 13.85 -41.43 0.80
CA ALA A 455 13.52 -40.28 -0.05
C ALA A 455 12.02 -40.27 -0.37
N GLU A 456 11.31 -39.21 0.03
CA GLU A 456 9.93 -38.99 -0.43
C GLU A 456 9.97 -38.31 -1.80
N ILE A 457 9.41 -38.99 -2.79
CA ILE A 457 9.32 -38.48 -4.16
C ILE A 457 8.01 -37.72 -4.29
N ILE A 458 8.08 -36.40 -4.51
CA ILE A 458 6.90 -35.61 -4.84
C ILE A 458 6.63 -35.73 -6.34
N LYS A 459 5.54 -36.41 -6.69
CA LYS A 459 5.07 -36.54 -8.07
C LYS A 459 4.02 -35.48 -8.38
N ILE A 460 4.31 -34.61 -9.34
CA ILE A 460 3.33 -33.64 -9.85
C ILE A 460 2.90 -34.07 -11.25
N THR A 461 1.59 -34.30 -11.41
CA THR A 461 0.98 -34.75 -12.67
C THR A 461 0.23 -33.58 -13.31
N PHE A 462 0.62 -33.21 -14.52
CA PHE A 462 -0.10 -32.21 -15.31
C PHE A 462 -1.01 -32.90 -16.32
N PHE A 463 -2.25 -32.40 -16.47
CA PHE A 463 -3.23 -32.93 -17.41
C PHE A 463 -3.69 -31.84 -18.38
N VAL A 464 -3.27 -31.96 -19.64
CA VAL A 464 -3.72 -31.07 -20.72
C VAL A 464 -4.68 -31.84 -21.61
N LYS A 465 -5.91 -31.32 -21.80
CA LYS A 465 -6.96 -31.96 -22.60
C LYS A 465 -7.51 -31.00 -23.65
N GLN A 466 -7.60 -31.45 -24.89
CA GLN A 466 -8.24 -30.71 -25.98
C GLN A 466 -9.34 -31.55 -26.62
N GLU A 467 -10.53 -30.97 -26.81
CA GLU A 467 -11.66 -31.57 -27.52
C GLU A 467 -11.59 -31.24 -29.01
N VAL A 468 -11.76 -32.25 -29.87
CA VAL A 468 -11.82 -32.12 -31.32
C VAL A 468 -13.14 -32.67 -31.82
N THR A 469 -13.99 -31.77 -32.32
CA THR A 469 -15.24 -32.12 -32.98
C THR A 469 -14.99 -32.28 -34.49
N CYS A 470 -15.23 -33.51 -34.96
CA CYS A 470 -15.31 -34.03 -36.34
C CYS A 470 -14.52 -33.38 -37.50
N GLU A 471 -13.74 -34.26 -38.16
CA GLU A 471 -13.14 -34.26 -39.51
C GLU A 471 -11.64 -33.90 -39.70
N ARG A 472 -10.88 -35.00 -39.92
CA ARG A 472 -9.58 -35.27 -40.61
C ARG A 472 -8.34 -34.42 -40.30
N ASP A 473 -7.14 -34.98 -40.19
CA ASP A 473 -6.61 -35.95 -39.20
C ASP A 473 -5.07 -35.87 -39.10
N ASP A 474 -4.37 -34.99 -39.85
CA ASP A 474 -2.91 -34.83 -39.73
C ASP A 474 -2.46 -33.41 -39.31
N GLU A 475 -3.15 -32.36 -39.76
CA GLU A 475 -2.76 -30.97 -39.43
C GLU A 475 -3.07 -30.60 -37.98
N LYS A 476 -4.23 -30.99 -37.44
CA LYS A 476 -4.57 -30.72 -36.04
C LYS A 476 -3.71 -31.53 -35.06
N TYR A 477 -3.31 -32.76 -35.44
CA TYR A 477 -2.33 -33.55 -34.71
C TYR A 477 -0.95 -32.86 -34.73
N SER A 478 -0.51 -32.33 -35.89
CA SER A 478 0.70 -31.53 -35.99
C SER A 478 0.64 -30.25 -35.14
N VAL A 479 -0.52 -29.60 -35.06
CA VAL A 479 -0.72 -28.38 -34.26
C VAL A 479 -0.68 -28.73 -32.78
N PHE A 480 -1.44 -29.74 -32.31
CA PHE A 480 -1.39 -30.17 -30.92
C PHE A 480 -0.01 -30.68 -30.51
N LYS A 481 0.73 -31.36 -31.40
CA LYS A 481 2.12 -31.79 -31.13
C LYS A 481 3.09 -30.62 -31.07
N LYS A 482 2.92 -29.61 -31.93
CA LYS A 482 3.70 -28.35 -31.87
C LYS A 482 3.37 -27.55 -30.61
N GLU A 483 2.09 -27.42 -30.28
CA GLU A 483 1.63 -26.75 -29.06
C GLU A 483 2.07 -27.53 -27.83
N SER A 484 1.97 -28.85 -27.79
CA SER A 484 2.45 -29.67 -26.67
C SER A 484 3.96 -29.60 -26.49
N ASN A 485 4.75 -29.63 -27.58
CA ASN A 485 6.19 -29.42 -27.49
C ASN A 485 6.54 -27.98 -27.07
N LEU A 486 5.75 -27.00 -27.53
CA LEU A 486 5.85 -25.62 -27.08
C LEU A 486 5.51 -25.54 -25.59
N TYR A 487 4.45 -26.17 -25.11
CA TYR A 487 4.06 -26.29 -23.70
C TYR A 487 5.12 -26.98 -22.86
N CYS A 488 5.77 -28.06 -23.34
CA CYS A 488 6.88 -28.69 -22.64
C CYS A 488 8.15 -27.80 -22.62
N SER A 489 8.42 -27.04 -23.69
CA SER A 489 9.55 -26.10 -23.75
C SER A 489 9.30 -24.81 -22.96
N LEU A 490 8.03 -24.42 -22.85
CA LEU A 490 7.53 -23.31 -22.06
C LEU A 490 7.19 -23.76 -20.65
N LEU A 491 7.17 -25.04 -20.31
CA LEU A 491 6.80 -25.51 -18.98
C LEU A 491 7.68 -24.91 -17.88
N PRO A 492 9.02 -24.78 -18.06
CA PRO A 492 9.85 -24.03 -17.13
C PRO A 492 9.44 -22.54 -17.01
N PHE A 493 8.97 -21.93 -18.11
CA PHE A 493 8.45 -20.56 -18.18
C PHE A 493 6.98 -20.43 -17.71
N MET A 494 6.20 -21.51 -17.73
CA MET A 494 4.82 -21.54 -17.25
C MET A 494 4.78 -21.78 -15.75
N LEU A 495 5.74 -22.53 -15.21
CA LEU A 495 6.06 -22.51 -13.79
C LEU A 495 6.52 -21.11 -13.34
N GLU A 496 7.22 -20.35 -14.20
CA GLU A 496 7.53 -18.92 -14.03
C GLU A 496 6.27 -18.01 -14.03
N PHE A 497 5.14 -18.48 -14.59
CA PHE A 497 3.86 -17.74 -14.67
C PHE A 497 2.76 -18.24 -13.72
N CYS A 498 2.82 -19.49 -13.24
CA CYS A 498 1.78 -20.12 -12.44
C CYS A 498 1.78 -19.72 -10.95
N GLU A 499 2.78 -18.99 -10.44
CA GLU A 499 2.78 -18.49 -9.05
C GLU A 499 2.11 -17.10 -8.87
N TYR A 500 1.22 -16.69 -9.77
CA TYR A 500 0.16 -15.73 -9.40
C TYR A 500 -1.09 -16.38 -8.81
N THR A 501 -1.16 -17.72 -8.78
CA THR A 501 -2.24 -18.46 -8.12
C THR A 501 -1.77 -19.87 -7.78
N PHE A 502 -1.00 -20.02 -6.71
CA PHE A 502 -1.14 -21.10 -5.73
C PHE A 502 -0.67 -20.60 -4.37
#